data_AF-A0A699HRB7-F1
#
_entry.id   AF-A0A699HRB7-F1
#
_cell.length_a   1.000
_cell.length_b   1.000
_cell.length_c   1.000
_cell.angle_alpha   90.00
_cell.angle_beta   90.00
_cell.angle_gamma   90.00
#
_symmetry.space_group_name_H-M   'P 1'
#
loop_
_entity.id
_entity.type
_entity.pdbx_description
1 polymer ?
#
loop_
_entity_poly.entity_id
_entity_poly.type
_entity_poly.pdbx_seq_one_letter_code
_entity_poly.pdbx_strand_id
1 'polypeptide(L)'
;MTPIINCQERRVWLEDQNEARALRMKIGQYVMEEGVLFKKSYMMPMLRCVCPLQANYVIQEIHIGACSMHLKTRSVVEKTIRKGYYWPTMHRDAREEIRKCDSCHIHASIPKLPKTLMTLIMAPCPFFQWGMDVLRPLPKALGKVKFVIVAVNYFKKWIEAKPLSKMTGKEVKKFVWDNIVYSEAVIPAKIGMPTHRIMMIKEGEGNEEDMRLNLNLLQERREAVDFWEARYKMKMEHYYNKRVRMVSFKVGEYVYRKNEASRVENLGKMGPK
;
A
#
# COMPACT_ATOMS: atom_id res chain seq x y z
N MET A 1 36.95 -15.99 -5.93
CA MET A 1 37.50 -17.29 -6.40
C MET A 1 39.02 -17.27 -6.47
N THR A 2 39.62 -16.10 -6.66
CA THR A 2 41.07 -15.84 -6.59
C THR A 2 41.78 -16.46 -5.38
N PRO A 3 41.23 -16.42 -4.15
CA PRO A 3 41.89 -17.07 -3.00
C PRO A 3 41.97 -18.60 -3.13
N ILE A 4 40.96 -19.25 -3.72
CA ILE A 4 40.93 -20.71 -3.90
C ILE A 4 41.97 -21.14 -4.92
N ILE A 5 42.07 -20.41 -6.03
CA ILE A 5 43.06 -20.66 -7.10
C ILE A 5 44.47 -20.49 -6.55
N ASN A 6 44.74 -19.40 -5.81
CA ASN A 6 46.04 -19.15 -5.19
C ASN A 6 46.44 -20.24 -4.18
N CYS A 7 45.50 -20.78 -3.41
CA CYS A 7 45.77 -21.88 -2.49
C CYS A 7 46.06 -23.20 -3.21
N GLN A 8 45.34 -23.53 -4.29
CA GLN A 8 45.50 -24.80 -5.00
C GLN A 8 46.69 -24.82 -5.96
N GLU A 9 46.94 -23.74 -6.71
CA GLU A 9 48.06 -23.67 -7.66
C GLU A 9 49.36 -23.15 -7.04
N ARG A 10 49.27 -22.07 -6.24
CA ARG A 10 50.45 -21.32 -5.76
C ARG A 10 50.82 -21.63 -4.31
N ARG A 11 50.01 -22.45 -3.62
CA ARG A 11 50.12 -22.75 -2.18
C ARG A 11 50.20 -21.51 -1.28
N VAL A 12 49.64 -20.38 -1.72
CA VAL A 12 49.57 -19.13 -0.95
C VAL A 12 48.27 -19.10 -0.16
N TRP A 13 48.37 -18.93 1.16
CA TRP A 13 47.23 -18.84 2.08
C TRP A 13 46.97 -17.39 2.51
N LEU A 14 45.75 -17.10 2.97
CA LEU A 14 45.40 -15.80 3.54
C LEU A 14 46.15 -15.59 4.88
N GLU A 15 46.51 -14.34 5.18
CA GLU A 15 47.22 -13.98 6.41
C GLU A 15 46.32 -14.09 7.65
N ASP A 16 45.03 -13.77 7.51
CA ASP A 16 44.05 -13.95 8.58
C ASP A 16 43.80 -15.45 8.84
N GLN A 17 44.12 -15.90 10.05
CA GLN A 17 43.95 -17.30 10.45
C GLN A 17 42.49 -17.79 10.41
N ASN A 18 41.52 -16.92 10.70
CA ASN A 18 40.10 -17.27 10.69
C ASN A 18 39.60 -17.47 9.25
N GLU A 19 39.99 -16.56 8.35
CA GLU A 19 39.66 -16.69 6.92
C GLU A 19 40.37 -17.88 6.28
N ALA A 20 41.65 -18.11 6.61
CA ALA A 20 42.40 -19.27 6.15
C ALA A 20 41.76 -20.58 6.62
N ARG A 21 41.29 -20.65 7.87
CA ARG A 21 40.56 -21.82 8.42
C ARG A 21 39.25 -22.04 7.67
N ALA A 22 38.45 -20.99 7.45
CA ALA A 22 37.21 -21.08 6.70
C ALA A 22 37.43 -21.50 5.23
N LEU A 23 38.52 -21.03 4.63
CA LEU A 23 38.92 -21.40 3.27
C LEU A 23 39.36 -22.87 3.18
N ARG A 24 40.13 -23.38 4.16
CA ARG A 24 40.50 -24.80 4.25
C ARG A 24 39.29 -25.73 4.25
N MET A 25 38.24 -25.38 4.99
CA MET A 25 37.00 -26.17 5.01
C MET A 25 36.28 -26.19 3.65
N LYS A 26 36.44 -25.15 2.84
CA LYS A 26 35.79 -25.02 1.52
C LYS A 26 36.61 -25.59 0.37
N ILE A 27 37.95 -25.59 0.47
CA ILE A 27 38.86 -26.02 -0.60
C ILE A 27 38.57 -27.44 -1.08
N GLY A 28 38.21 -28.37 -0.18
CA GLY A 28 37.90 -29.76 -0.56
C GLY A 28 36.73 -29.91 -1.53
N GLN A 29 35.88 -28.87 -1.63
CA GLN A 29 34.76 -28.79 -2.57
C GLN A 29 35.18 -28.34 -3.98
N TYR A 30 36.45 -27.97 -4.19
CA TYR A 30 36.95 -27.48 -5.46
C TYR A 30 38.11 -28.35 -5.97
N VAL A 31 38.22 -28.46 -7.30
CA VAL A 31 39.29 -29.20 -7.98
C VAL A 31 39.80 -28.36 -9.14
N MET A 32 41.11 -28.38 -9.35
CA MET A 32 41.73 -27.83 -10.55
C MET A 32 41.98 -28.95 -11.55
N GLU A 33 41.43 -28.82 -12.76
CA GLU A 33 41.68 -29.73 -13.88
C GLU A 33 42.08 -28.88 -15.10
N GLU A 34 43.23 -29.18 -15.71
CA GLU A 34 43.74 -28.47 -16.90
C GLU A 34 43.77 -26.93 -16.77
N GLY A 35 44.08 -26.41 -15.56
CA GLY A 35 44.10 -24.96 -15.29
C GLY A 35 42.72 -24.32 -15.11
N VAL A 36 41.65 -25.11 -15.05
CA VAL A 36 40.27 -24.65 -14.81
C VAL A 36 39.78 -25.12 -13.44
N LEU A 37 39.20 -24.18 -12.68
CA LEU A 37 38.62 -24.47 -11.37
C LEU A 37 37.21 -25.03 -11.52
N PHE A 38 36.97 -26.19 -10.92
CA PHE A 38 35.65 -26.82 -10.81
C PHE A 38 35.19 -26.89 -9.37
N LYS A 39 33.87 -26.80 -9.16
CA LYS A 39 33.20 -27.08 -7.89
C LYS A 39 32.51 -28.43 -7.95
N LYS A 40 32.80 -29.29 -6.97
CA LYS A 40 32.12 -30.57 -6.78
C LYS A 40 30.65 -30.32 -6.45
N SER A 41 29.75 -30.96 -7.21
CA SER A 41 28.32 -31.02 -6.89
C SER A 41 27.99 -32.42 -6.38
N TYR A 42 27.02 -32.52 -5.49
CA TYR A 42 26.58 -33.81 -4.92
C TYR A 42 25.77 -34.65 -5.93
N MET A 43 25.00 -33.99 -6.82
CA MET A 43 24.08 -34.67 -7.75
C MET A 43 24.28 -34.29 -9.23
N MET A 44 25.17 -33.35 -9.54
CA MET A 44 25.45 -32.92 -10.91
C MET A 44 26.93 -33.16 -11.27
N PRO A 45 27.27 -33.18 -12.57
CA PRO A 45 28.66 -33.10 -13.01
C PRO A 45 29.38 -31.92 -12.34
N MET A 46 30.70 -31.98 -12.34
CA MET A 46 31.54 -30.88 -11.86
C MET A 46 31.14 -29.54 -12.48
N LEU A 47 30.97 -28.52 -11.62
CA LEU A 47 30.53 -27.20 -12.05
C LEU A 47 31.75 -26.33 -12.34
N ARG A 48 31.93 -25.94 -13.59
CA ARG A 48 32.99 -25.01 -14.01
C ARG A 48 32.80 -23.66 -13.35
N CYS A 49 33.83 -23.21 -12.64
CA CYS A 49 33.86 -21.88 -12.06
C CYS A 49 34.12 -20.83 -13.14
N VAL A 50 33.29 -19.78 -13.18
CA VAL A 50 33.41 -18.71 -14.19
C VAL A 50 33.74 -17.36 -13.56
N CYS A 51 34.60 -16.59 -14.23
CA CYS A 51 34.96 -15.25 -13.76
C CYS A 51 33.78 -14.27 -13.89
N PRO A 52 33.79 -13.11 -13.19
CA PRO A 52 32.68 -12.16 -13.23
C PRO A 52 32.25 -11.72 -14.64
N LEU A 53 33.20 -11.52 -15.56
CA LEU A 53 32.90 -11.15 -16.95
C LEU A 53 32.12 -12.26 -17.69
N GLN A 54 32.59 -13.50 -17.55
CA GLN A 54 31.90 -14.67 -18.13
C GLN A 54 30.55 -14.92 -17.46
N ALA A 55 30.44 -14.69 -16.15
CA ALA A 55 29.20 -14.85 -15.40
C ALA A 55 28.10 -13.93 -15.96
N ASN A 56 28.43 -12.65 -16.22
CA ASN A 56 27.48 -11.70 -16.81
C ASN A 56 26.99 -12.17 -18.18
N TYR A 57 27.90 -12.63 -19.05
CA TYR A 57 27.54 -13.20 -20.35
C TYR A 57 26.59 -14.41 -20.20
N VAL A 58 26.91 -15.36 -19.32
CA VAL A 58 26.07 -16.55 -19.09
C VAL A 58 24.68 -16.17 -18.58
N ILE A 59 24.59 -15.18 -17.69
CA ILE A 59 23.30 -14.64 -17.21
C ILE A 59 22.51 -14.04 -18.37
N GLN A 60 23.14 -13.18 -19.18
CA GLN A 60 22.50 -12.50 -20.30
C GLN A 60 22.05 -13.49 -21.38
N GLU A 61 22.85 -14.49 -21.71
CA GLU A 61 22.48 -15.54 -22.68
C GLU A 61 21.28 -16.37 -22.19
N ILE A 62 21.24 -16.73 -20.90
CA ILE A 62 20.12 -17.50 -20.35
C ILE A 62 18.87 -16.63 -20.19
N HIS A 63 19.04 -15.33 -19.95
CA HIS A 63 17.95 -14.39 -19.71
C HIS A 63 17.35 -13.81 -21.00
N ILE A 64 18.19 -13.40 -21.97
CA ILE A 64 17.89 -12.62 -23.20
C ILE A 64 18.28 -13.35 -24.50
N GLY A 65 19.21 -14.32 -24.46
CA GLY A 65 19.72 -15.02 -25.66
C GLY A 65 18.68 -15.77 -26.50
N ALA A 66 19.11 -16.49 -27.53
CA ALA A 66 18.26 -17.00 -28.62
C ALA A 66 17.06 -17.90 -28.20
N CYS A 67 17.08 -18.49 -26.99
CA CYS A 67 15.96 -19.24 -26.41
C CYS A 67 15.41 -18.57 -25.13
N SER A 68 15.47 -17.24 -25.06
CA SER A 68 15.11 -16.46 -23.89
C SER A 68 13.62 -16.48 -23.58
N MET A 69 13.33 -16.57 -22.29
CA MET A 69 11.96 -16.45 -21.75
C MET A 69 11.90 -15.37 -20.67
N HIS A 70 12.81 -14.38 -20.71
CA HIS A 70 12.94 -13.35 -19.69
C HIS A 70 12.90 -13.94 -18.26
N LEU A 71 13.67 -15.01 -18.07
CA LEU A 71 13.59 -15.87 -16.90
C LEU A 71 13.87 -15.08 -15.61
N LYS A 72 13.15 -15.43 -14.55
CA LYS A 72 13.41 -14.91 -13.20
C LYS A 72 14.76 -15.41 -12.67
N THR A 73 15.33 -14.66 -11.73
CA THR A 73 16.64 -14.93 -11.12
C THR A 73 16.85 -16.39 -10.72
N ARG A 74 15.87 -17.01 -10.03
CA ARG A 74 15.97 -18.41 -9.60
C ARG A 74 16.11 -19.37 -10.78
N SER A 75 15.27 -19.20 -11.81
CA SER A 75 15.27 -20.03 -13.01
C SER A 75 16.54 -19.86 -13.83
N VAL A 76 17.09 -18.63 -13.90
CA VAL A 76 18.40 -18.39 -14.51
C VAL A 76 19.47 -19.19 -13.78
N VAL A 77 19.57 -19.05 -12.46
CA VAL A 77 20.58 -19.77 -11.67
C VAL A 77 20.43 -21.28 -11.78
N GLU A 78 19.22 -21.82 -11.68
CA GLU A 78 18.99 -23.25 -11.84
C GLU A 78 19.39 -23.75 -13.23
N LYS A 79 19.10 -23.00 -14.31
CA LYS A 79 19.57 -23.34 -15.66
C LYS A 79 21.09 -23.24 -15.78
N THR A 80 21.71 -22.23 -15.17
CA THR A 80 23.17 -22.06 -15.13
C THR A 80 23.84 -23.27 -14.50
N ILE A 81 23.34 -23.73 -13.35
CA ILE A 81 23.87 -24.90 -12.65
C ILE A 81 23.64 -26.17 -13.48
N ARG A 82 22.47 -26.33 -14.11
CA ARG A 82 22.19 -27.46 -15.02
C ARG A 82 23.11 -27.47 -16.24
N LYS A 83 23.53 -26.31 -16.73
CA LYS A 83 24.55 -26.17 -17.80
C LYS A 83 25.98 -26.39 -17.31
N GLY A 84 26.18 -26.60 -16.00
CA GLY A 84 27.49 -26.90 -15.44
C GLY A 84 28.33 -25.68 -15.06
N TYR A 85 27.75 -24.49 -14.90
CA TYR A 85 28.47 -23.28 -14.49
C TYR A 85 28.21 -22.91 -13.03
N TYR A 86 29.22 -22.35 -12.36
CA TYR A 86 29.12 -21.89 -10.98
C TYR A 86 29.95 -20.64 -10.69
N TRP A 87 29.44 -19.80 -9.80
CA TRP A 87 30.19 -18.78 -9.08
C TRP A 87 29.47 -18.43 -7.77
N PRO A 88 30.17 -17.98 -6.72
CA PRO A 88 29.59 -17.84 -5.38
C PRO A 88 28.40 -16.87 -5.29
N THR A 89 28.36 -15.85 -6.12
CA THR A 89 27.40 -14.73 -6.04
C THR A 89 26.30 -14.80 -7.10
N MET A 90 26.13 -15.93 -7.78
CA MET A 90 25.20 -16.10 -8.91
C MET A 90 23.77 -15.63 -8.67
N HIS A 91 23.22 -15.83 -7.48
CA HIS A 91 21.88 -15.32 -7.17
C HIS A 91 21.80 -13.79 -7.08
N ARG A 92 22.84 -13.15 -6.53
CA ARG A 92 22.90 -11.69 -6.42
C ARG A 92 23.15 -11.08 -7.79
N ASP A 93 24.16 -11.57 -8.49
CA ASP A 93 24.58 -11.03 -9.77
C ASP A 93 23.47 -11.20 -10.81
N ALA A 94 22.80 -12.36 -10.86
CA ALA A 94 21.65 -12.56 -11.75
C ALA A 94 20.47 -11.64 -11.39
N ARG A 95 20.27 -11.30 -10.11
CA ARG A 95 19.22 -10.35 -9.72
C ARG A 95 19.55 -8.95 -10.19
N GLU A 96 20.80 -8.53 -10.05
CA GLU A 96 21.24 -7.20 -10.44
C GLU A 96 21.22 -7.02 -11.97
N GLU A 97 21.65 -8.02 -12.73
CA GLU A 97 21.58 -7.98 -14.20
C GLU A 97 20.13 -7.99 -14.71
N ILE A 98 19.25 -8.86 -14.18
CA ILE A 98 17.85 -8.91 -14.60
C ILE A 98 17.10 -7.61 -14.25
N ARG A 99 17.49 -6.92 -13.16
CA ARG A 99 16.91 -5.61 -12.80
C ARG A 99 17.20 -4.53 -13.83
N LYS A 100 18.29 -4.64 -14.58
CA LYS A 100 18.66 -3.70 -15.66
C LYS A 100 17.92 -4.00 -16.96
N CYS A 101 17.17 -5.09 -17.06
CA CYS A 101 16.48 -5.50 -18.27
C CYS A 101 15.19 -4.70 -18.48
N ASP A 102 15.17 -3.85 -19.52
CA ASP A 102 14.04 -3.00 -19.86
C ASP A 102 12.76 -3.80 -20.14
N SER A 103 12.83 -4.87 -20.92
CA SER A 103 11.66 -5.71 -21.22
C SER A 103 11.03 -6.30 -19.96
N CYS A 104 11.86 -6.79 -19.02
CA CYS A 104 11.36 -7.28 -17.75
C CYS A 104 10.76 -6.17 -16.88
N HIS A 105 11.32 -4.97 -16.95
CA HIS A 105 10.84 -3.83 -16.20
C HIS A 105 9.49 -3.31 -16.75
N ILE A 106 9.36 -3.18 -18.07
CA ILE A 106 8.14 -2.75 -18.77
C ILE A 106 6.99 -3.73 -18.53
N HIS A 107 7.27 -5.03 -18.57
CA HIS A 107 6.26 -6.08 -18.40
C HIS A 107 6.13 -6.58 -16.96
N ALA A 108 6.81 -5.96 -16.00
CA ALA A 108 6.70 -6.32 -14.59
C ALA A 108 5.28 -6.06 -14.06
N SER A 109 4.75 -6.99 -13.28
CA SER A 109 3.44 -6.81 -12.65
C SER A 109 3.46 -5.62 -11.68
N ILE A 110 2.43 -4.79 -11.77
CA ILE A 110 2.26 -3.64 -10.88
C ILE A 110 2.09 -4.15 -9.44
N PRO A 111 2.91 -3.70 -8.48
CA PRO A 111 2.70 -4.03 -7.08
C PRO A 111 1.33 -3.52 -6.62
N LYS A 112 0.47 -4.41 -6.12
CA LYS A 112 -0.85 -4.06 -5.53
C LYS A 112 -0.74 -3.49 -4.11
N LEU A 113 0.39 -2.83 -3.79
CA LEU A 113 0.63 -2.28 -2.47
C LEU A 113 0.08 -0.85 -2.41
N PRO A 114 -0.54 -0.45 -1.29
CA PRO A 114 -0.96 0.93 -1.09
C PRO A 114 0.28 1.86 -1.17
N LYS A 115 0.16 2.92 -1.95
CA LYS A 115 1.26 3.86 -2.25
C LYS A 115 1.44 4.94 -1.20
N THR A 116 0.37 5.25 -0.47
CA THR A 116 0.29 6.38 0.46
C THR A 116 -0.13 5.86 1.82
N LEU A 117 0.42 6.45 2.88
CA LEU A 117 -0.03 6.20 4.24
C LEU A 117 -1.52 6.59 4.35
N MET A 118 -2.29 5.79 5.06
CA MET A 118 -3.65 6.14 5.43
C MET A 118 -3.59 7.27 6.46
N THR A 119 -4.21 8.40 6.16
CA THR A 119 -4.39 9.49 7.13
C THR A 119 -5.71 9.28 7.86
N LEU A 120 -5.66 9.26 9.19
CA LEU A 120 -6.87 9.24 9.99
C LEU A 120 -7.62 10.57 9.85
N ILE A 121 -8.91 10.47 9.54
CA ILE A 121 -9.81 11.61 9.58
C ILE A 121 -10.24 11.78 11.04
N MET A 122 -9.66 12.79 11.69
CA MET A 122 -10.05 13.21 13.04
C MET A 122 -11.14 14.28 12.95
N ALA A 123 -12.32 13.98 13.49
CA ALA A 123 -13.39 14.94 13.66
C ALA A 123 -13.77 14.92 15.15
N PRO A 124 -13.12 15.71 16.02
CA PRO A 124 -13.27 15.60 17.48
C PRO A 124 -14.60 16.17 18.01
N CYS A 125 -15.32 16.94 17.21
CA CYS A 125 -16.61 17.51 17.59
C CYS A 125 -17.55 17.62 16.38
N PRO A 126 -18.86 17.75 16.62
CA PRO A 126 -19.80 18.11 15.55
C PRO A 126 -19.33 19.39 14.85
N PHE A 127 -19.57 19.50 13.53
CA PHE A 127 -19.17 20.64 12.69
C PHE A 127 -17.69 20.79 12.33
N PHE A 128 -16.78 19.99 12.91
CA PHE A 128 -15.36 20.09 12.57
C PHE A 128 -15.09 19.79 11.09
N GLN A 129 -15.74 18.76 10.55
CA GLN A 129 -15.55 18.36 9.16
C GLN A 129 -16.79 17.67 8.58
N TRP A 130 -17.14 18.05 7.35
CA TRP A 130 -18.19 17.44 6.55
C TRP A 130 -17.60 16.90 5.26
N GLY A 131 -17.93 15.66 4.91
CA GLY A 131 -17.66 15.09 3.60
C GLY A 131 -18.86 15.29 2.69
N MET A 132 -18.69 16.04 1.60
CA MET A 132 -19.75 16.27 0.62
C MET A 132 -19.42 15.57 -0.69
N ASP A 133 -20.42 14.91 -1.28
CA ASP A 133 -20.32 14.33 -2.61
C ASP A 133 -21.63 14.52 -3.37
N VAL A 134 -21.55 14.46 -4.69
CA VAL A 134 -22.73 14.42 -5.54
C VAL A 134 -22.71 13.16 -6.38
N LEU A 135 -23.75 12.36 -6.20
CA LEU A 135 -23.95 11.16 -6.97
C LEU A 135 -24.15 11.51 -8.46
N ARG A 136 -23.64 10.62 -9.31
CA ARG A 136 -23.74 10.71 -10.78
C ARG A 136 -25.20 10.90 -11.23
N PRO A 137 -25.41 11.37 -12.48
CA PRO A 137 -26.77 11.46 -13.03
C PRO A 137 -27.51 10.13 -12.88
N LEU A 138 -28.56 10.13 -12.07
CA LEU A 138 -29.48 9.02 -11.87
C LEU A 138 -30.58 9.07 -12.95
N PRO A 139 -31.29 7.95 -13.17
CA PRO A 139 -32.51 7.95 -13.97
C PRO A 139 -33.45 9.06 -13.49
N LYS A 140 -34.04 9.80 -14.44
CA LYS A 140 -34.87 10.96 -14.13
C LYS A 140 -36.08 10.51 -13.31
N ALA A 141 -36.21 11.03 -12.10
CA ALA A 141 -37.38 10.82 -11.25
C ALA A 141 -38.40 11.95 -11.44
N LEU A 142 -39.53 11.85 -10.74
CA LEU A 142 -40.57 12.87 -10.70
C LEU A 142 -39.96 14.25 -10.38
N GLY A 143 -40.32 15.28 -11.13
CA GLY A 143 -39.75 16.63 -10.95
C GLY A 143 -38.43 16.90 -11.68
N LYS A 144 -38.02 16.04 -12.63
CA LYS A 144 -36.78 16.20 -13.43
C LYS A 144 -35.51 16.24 -12.58
N VAL A 145 -35.56 15.72 -11.35
CA VAL A 145 -34.38 15.53 -10.50
C VAL A 145 -33.57 14.36 -11.01
N LYS A 146 -32.25 14.56 -11.07
CA LYS A 146 -31.31 13.58 -11.63
C LYS A 146 -30.02 13.47 -10.84
N PHE A 147 -29.81 14.29 -9.83
CA PHE A 147 -28.64 14.24 -8.97
C PHE A 147 -29.07 14.13 -7.52
N VAL A 148 -28.18 13.65 -6.67
CA VAL A 148 -28.36 13.69 -5.21
C VAL A 148 -27.08 14.25 -4.63
N ILE A 149 -27.20 15.36 -3.90
CA ILE A 149 -26.12 15.85 -3.05
C ILE A 149 -26.23 15.15 -1.70
N VAL A 150 -25.10 14.67 -1.19
CA VAL A 150 -24.99 14.00 0.10
C VAL A 150 -23.90 14.70 0.90
N ALA A 151 -24.19 15.05 2.14
CA ALA A 151 -23.24 15.55 3.11
C ALA A 151 -23.24 14.64 4.33
N VAL A 152 -22.05 14.20 4.73
CA VAL A 152 -21.85 13.34 5.89
C VAL A 152 -21.05 14.09 6.93
N ASN A 153 -21.62 14.28 8.12
CA ASN A 153 -20.88 14.79 9.27
C ASN A 153 -19.90 13.72 9.74
N TYR A 154 -18.60 14.01 9.71
CA TYR A 154 -17.58 13.00 10.02
C TYR A 154 -17.53 12.59 11.48
N PHE A 155 -18.04 13.41 12.41
CA PHE A 155 -18.14 13.09 13.83
C PHE A 155 -19.28 12.10 14.08
N LYS A 156 -20.54 12.48 13.82
CA LYS A 156 -21.71 11.61 14.10
C LYS A 156 -22.02 10.57 13.02
N LYS A 157 -21.31 10.59 11.88
CA LYS A 157 -21.70 9.88 10.64
C LYS A 157 -23.13 10.15 10.18
N TRP A 158 -23.71 11.26 10.62
CA TRP A 158 -25.03 11.72 10.21
C TRP A 158 -25.03 12.12 8.74
N ILE A 159 -26.09 11.78 8.01
CA ILE A 159 -26.17 11.94 6.55
C ILE A 159 -27.33 12.86 6.21
N GLU A 160 -27.03 13.96 5.53
CA GLU A 160 -28.01 14.84 4.90
C GLU A 160 -27.97 14.61 3.39
N ALA A 161 -29.13 14.33 2.78
CA ALA A 161 -29.22 14.06 1.36
C ALA A 161 -30.39 14.80 0.71
N LYS A 162 -30.16 15.43 -0.44
CA LYS A 162 -31.19 16.18 -1.17
C LYS A 162 -31.14 15.88 -2.68
N PRO A 163 -32.28 15.58 -3.31
CA PRO A 163 -32.34 15.46 -4.76
C PRO A 163 -32.21 16.83 -5.43
N LEU A 164 -31.43 16.90 -6.50
CA LEU A 164 -31.19 18.10 -7.30
C LEU A 164 -31.56 17.87 -8.77
N SER A 165 -32.06 18.93 -9.40
CA SER A 165 -32.40 18.93 -10.83
C SER A 165 -31.20 19.34 -11.69
N LYS A 166 -30.34 20.24 -11.19
CA LYS A 166 -29.13 20.70 -11.89
C LYS A 166 -27.95 20.77 -10.91
N MET A 167 -26.74 20.68 -11.45
CA MET A 167 -25.49 20.77 -10.69
C MET A 167 -24.97 22.20 -10.68
N THR A 168 -25.74 23.08 -10.05
CA THR A 168 -25.43 24.52 -10.01
C THR A 168 -24.88 24.91 -8.64
N GLY A 169 -23.87 25.79 -8.58
CA GLY A 169 -23.32 26.26 -7.29
C GLY A 169 -24.37 26.92 -6.38
N LYS A 170 -25.41 27.52 -6.96
CA LYS A 170 -26.56 28.08 -6.22
C LYS A 170 -27.35 27.00 -5.47
N GLU A 171 -27.56 25.84 -6.08
CA GLU A 171 -28.26 24.70 -5.48
C GLU A 171 -27.44 24.08 -4.34
N VAL A 172 -26.12 23.96 -4.52
CA VAL A 172 -25.20 23.51 -3.47
C VAL A 172 -25.18 24.48 -2.30
N LYS A 173 -25.07 25.79 -2.56
CA LYS A 173 -25.10 26.83 -1.51
C LYS A 173 -26.41 26.76 -0.73
N LYS A 174 -27.55 26.65 -1.42
CA LYS A 174 -28.87 26.50 -0.78
C LYS A 174 -28.92 25.24 0.10
N PHE A 175 -28.40 24.11 -0.38
CA PHE A 175 -28.35 22.89 0.41
C PHE A 175 -27.54 23.05 1.70
N VAL A 176 -26.35 23.66 1.62
CA VAL A 176 -25.49 23.90 2.80
C VAL A 176 -26.19 24.81 3.81
N TRP A 177 -26.77 25.93 3.36
CA TRP A 177 -27.49 26.81 4.27
C TRP A 177 -28.70 26.12 4.90
N ASP A 178 -29.59 25.56 4.08
CA ASP A 178 -30.84 24.98 4.57
C ASP A 178 -30.62 23.77 5.52
N ASN A 179 -29.66 22.90 5.23
CA ASN A 179 -29.56 21.56 5.87
C ASN A 179 -28.32 21.39 6.77
N ILE A 180 -27.30 22.24 6.66
CA ILE A 180 -26.10 22.16 7.49
C ILE A 180 -26.06 23.34 8.48
N VAL A 181 -26.35 24.55 8.02
CA VAL A 181 -26.23 25.76 8.87
C VAL A 181 -27.52 26.05 9.65
N TYR A 182 -28.68 26.07 8.98
CA TYR A 182 -29.96 26.46 9.60
C TYR A 182 -30.64 25.35 10.41
N SER A 183 -30.39 24.07 10.11
CA SER A 183 -31.01 22.93 10.82
C SER A 183 -30.46 22.73 12.24
N GLU A 184 -29.18 23.02 12.49
CA GLU A 184 -28.56 22.85 13.82
C GLU A 184 -28.34 24.18 14.59
N ALA A 185 -28.54 25.35 13.98
CA ALA A 185 -28.68 26.62 14.72
C ALA A 185 -30.01 26.72 15.50
N VAL A 186 -30.94 25.79 15.26
CA VAL A 186 -32.21 25.65 15.96
C VAL A 186 -32.27 24.26 16.60
N ILE A 187 -31.49 24.06 17.67
CA ILE A 187 -31.97 23.18 18.73
C ILE A 187 -32.86 24.07 19.60
N PRO A 188 -34.21 23.97 19.56
CA PRO A 188 -35.00 24.55 20.61
C PRO A 188 -34.77 23.66 21.84
N ALA A 189 -33.92 24.13 22.74
CA ALA A 189 -34.01 23.72 24.12
C ALA A 189 -35.45 24.01 24.57
N LYS A 190 -36.19 22.96 24.96
CA LYS A 190 -37.61 22.92 25.36
C LYS A 190 -38.62 22.96 24.20
N ILE A 191 -39.23 21.82 23.91
CA ILE A 191 -40.69 21.60 23.84
C ILE A 191 -40.89 20.08 23.92
N GLY A 192 -41.34 19.59 25.08
CA GLY A 192 -41.84 18.23 25.22
C GLY A 192 -43.33 18.22 24.87
N MET A 193 -43.75 17.36 23.95
CA MET A 193 -45.16 16.98 23.86
C MET A 193 -45.36 15.76 24.78
N PRO A 194 -46.16 15.85 25.84
CA PRO A 194 -46.32 14.74 26.75
C PRO A 194 -47.17 13.65 26.08
N THR A 195 -46.60 12.46 25.94
CA THR A 195 -47.33 11.25 25.56
C THR A 195 -48.15 10.75 26.75
N HIS A 196 -49.16 9.91 26.51
CA HIS A 196 -50.01 9.31 27.56
C HIS A 196 -49.21 8.53 28.62
N ARG A 197 -47.99 8.10 28.29
CA ARG A 197 -47.03 7.52 29.24
C ARG A 197 -46.43 8.53 30.22
N ILE A 198 -46.28 9.80 29.83
CA ILE A 198 -45.73 10.88 30.68
C ILE A 198 -46.79 11.42 31.64
N MET A 199 -48.06 11.52 31.21
CA MET A 199 -49.16 11.95 32.09
C MET A 199 -49.48 10.95 33.21
N MET A 200 -49.13 9.67 33.05
CA MET A 200 -49.49 8.57 33.97
C MET A 200 -48.37 8.19 34.95
N ILE A 201 -47.20 8.82 34.88
CA ILE A 201 -46.12 8.56 35.84
C ILE A 201 -46.52 9.23 37.16
N LYS A 202 -46.88 8.42 38.16
CA LYS A 202 -47.01 8.87 39.55
C LYS A 202 -45.70 9.49 39.99
N GLU A 203 -45.77 10.72 40.48
CA GLU A 203 -44.65 11.44 41.08
C GLU A 203 -44.12 10.70 42.33
N GLY A 204 -42.80 10.57 42.41
CA GLY A 204 -42.06 10.00 43.55
C GLY A 204 -41.96 8.47 43.45
N GLU A 205 -40.80 7.81 43.45
CA GLU A 205 -39.47 8.17 43.95
C GLU A 205 -38.42 7.42 43.07
N GLY A 206 -37.30 8.07 42.76
CA GLY A 206 -36.14 7.43 42.10
C GLY A 206 -35.90 7.77 40.62
N ASN A 207 -36.94 8.06 39.83
CA ASN A 207 -36.77 8.26 38.38
C ASN A 207 -36.02 9.56 38.03
N GLU A 208 -36.10 10.59 38.89
CA GLU A 208 -35.42 11.88 38.67
C GLU A 208 -33.92 11.80 39.00
N GLU A 209 -33.56 11.06 40.05
CA GLU A 209 -32.16 10.76 40.40
C GLU A 209 -31.53 9.83 39.36
N ASP A 210 -32.20 8.77 38.93
CA ASP A 210 -31.72 7.86 37.89
C ASP A 210 -31.57 8.56 36.53
N MET A 211 -32.44 9.52 36.19
CA MET A 211 -32.33 10.32 34.96
C MET A 211 -31.19 11.35 35.06
N ARG A 212 -30.95 11.96 36.22
CA ARG A 212 -29.77 12.81 36.48
C ARG A 212 -28.48 12.01 36.44
N LEU A 213 -28.46 10.79 36.98
CA LEU A 213 -27.32 9.88 36.94
C LEU A 213 -27.01 9.44 35.51
N ASN A 214 -28.03 9.08 34.71
CA ASN A 214 -27.85 8.76 33.29
C ASN A 214 -27.35 9.96 32.46
N LEU A 215 -27.79 11.19 32.77
CA LEU A 215 -27.27 12.41 32.14
C LEU A 215 -25.79 12.67 32.51
N ASN A 216 -25.39 12.38 33.74
CA ASN A 216 -23.99 12.47 34.16
C ASN A 216 -23.12 11.39 33.48
N LEU A 217 -23.63 10.17 33.32
CA LEU A 217 -22.93 9.06 32.65
C LEU A 217 -22.91 9.16 31.11
N LEU A 218 -23.75 10.01 30.52
CA LEU A 218 -23.82 10.19 29.06
C LEU A 218 -22.52 10.76 28.50
N GLN A 219 -21.85 11.65 29.25
CA GLN A 219 -20.56 12.19 28.85
C GLN A 219 -19.47 11.10 28.86
N GLU A 220 -19.39 10.32 29.93
CA GLU A 220 -18.45 9.18 30.05
C GLU A 220 -18.68 8.13 28.95
N ARG A 221 -19.94 7.83 28.61
CA ARG A 221 -20.25 6.90 27.51
C ARG A 221 -19.82 7.45 26.14
N ARG A 222 -19.97 8.75 25.90
CA ARG A 222 -19.49 9.40 24.66
C ARG A 222 -17.98 9.33 24.56
N GLU A 223 -17.28 9.70 25.63
CA GLU A 223 -15.82 9.64 25.70
C GLU A 223 -15.30 8.21 25.52
N ALA A 224 -15.99 7.21 26.10
CA ALA A 224 -15.65 5.81 25.88
C ALA A 224 -15.84 5.40 24.41
N VAL A 225 -16.96 5.75 23.78
CA VAL A 225 -17.20 5.47 22.34
C VAL A 225 -16.16 6.16 21.46
N ASP A 226 -15.83 7.41 21.73
CA ASP A 226 -14.80 8.18 21.01
C ASP A 226 -13.42 7.52 21.15
N PHE A 227 -13.07 7.06 22.35
CA PHE A 227 -11.85 6.30 22.61
C PHE A 227 -11.81 4.98 21.81
N TRP A 228 -12.92 4.22 21.81
CA TRP A 228 -13.03 2.98 21.03
C TRP A 228 -12.94 3.23 19.52
N GLU A 229 -13.56 4.30 19.01
CA GLU A 229 -13.49 4.68 17.59
C GLU A 229 -12.07 5.10 17.19
N ALA A 230 -11.39 5.90 18.02
CA ALA A 230 -9.99 6.29 17.81
C ALA A 230 -9.08 5.05 17.79
N ARG A 231 -9.27 4.13 18.74
CA ARG A 231 -8.51 2.87 18.82
C ARG A 231 -8.75 1.98 17.59
N TYR A 232 -9.99 1.87 17.12
CA TYR A 232 -10.35 1.12 15.92
C TYR A 232 -9.67 1.73 14.67
N LYS A 233 -9.76 3.05 14.51
CA LYS A 233 -9.11 3.81 13.45
C LYS A 233 -7.60 3.59 13.43
N MET A 234 -6.91 3.74 14.56
CA MET A 234 -5.46 3.49 14.66
C MET A 234 -5.09 2.05 14.29
N LYS A 235 -5.89 1.05 14.68
CA LYS A 235 -5.65 -0.35 14.30
C LYS A 235 -5.77 -0.56 12.79
N MET A 236 -6.77 0.06 12.17
CA MET A 236 -6.98 0.02 10.71
C MET A 236 -5.84 0.71 9.96
N GLU A 237 -5.43 1.88 10.42
CA GLU A 237 -4.28 2.61 9.87
C GLU A 237 -3.02 1.75 9.96
N HIS A 238 -2.72 1.17 11.13
CA HIS A 238 -1.55 0.32 11.30
C HIS A 238 -1.56 -0.89 10.35
N TYR A 239 -2.71 -1.57 10.23
CA TYR A 239 -2.85 -2.70 9.32
C TYR A 239 -2.61 -2.31 7.86
N TYR A 240 -3.15 -1.15 7.44
CA TYR A 240 -2.98 -0.64 6.08
C TYR A 240 -1.54 -0.18 5.83
N ASN A 241 -0.98 0.63 6.73
CA ASN A 241 0.36 1.21 6.65
C ASN A 241 1.45 0.15 6.74
N LYS A 242 1.22 -0.97 7.43
CA LYS A 242 2.12 -2.14 7.43
C LYS A 242 2.38 -2.72 6.03
N ARG A 243 1.45 -2.49 5.09
CA ARG A 243 1.56 -2.94 3.69
C ARG A 243 2.06 -1.83 2.77
N VAL A 244 2.25 -0.61 3.24
CA VAL A 244 2.79 0.49 2.44
C VAL A 244 4.30 0.30 2.33
N ARG A 245 4.83 0.36 1.10
CA ARG A 245 6.27 0.45 0.86
C ARG A 245 6.55 1.84 0.32
N MET A 246 7.32 2.63 1.07
CA MET A 246 7.85 3.87 0.54
C MET A 246 8.87 3.53 -0.54
N VAL A 247 8.62 4.01 -1.75
CA VAL A 247 9.50 3.84 -2.90
C VAL A 247 10.01 5.23 -3.28
N SER A 248 11.32 5.40 -3.20
CA SER A 248 12.01 6.54 -3.82
C SER A 248 12.45 6.13 -5.23
N PHE A 249 12.29 7.04 -6.18
CA PHE A 249 12.67 6.82 -7.58
C PHE A 249 13.96 7.58 -7.89
N LYS A 250 14.83 6.98 -8.69
CA LYS A 250 16.02 7.65 -9.23
C LYS A 250 15.76 8.15 -10.65
N VAL A 251 16.44 9.21 -11.04
CA VAL A 251 16.40 9.72 -12.42
C VAL A 251 16.90 8.62 -13.35
N GLY A 252 16.08 8.24 -14.35
CA GLY A 252 16.35 7.15 -15.31
C GLY A 252 15.54 5.86 -15.09
N GLU A 253 14.80 5.72 -13.98
CA GLU A 253 13.90 4.58 -13.76
C GLU A 253 12.54 4.80 -14.46
N TYR A 254 12.02 3.78 -15.13
CA TYR A 254 10.67 3.86 -15.68
C TYR A 254 9.62 3.85 -14.56
N VAL A 255 8.63 4.72 -14.66
CA VAL A 255 7.50 4.76 -13.72
C VAL A 255 6.20 4.65 -14.50
N TYR A 256 5.28 3.82 -14.01
CA TYR A 256 3.92 3.77 -14.57
C TYR A 256 3.24 5.14 -14.42
N ARG A 257 3.00 5.80 -15.56
CA ARG A 257 2.21 7.03 -15.62
C ARG A 257 0.75 6.70 -15.37
N LYS A 258 0.07 7.44 -14.48
CA LYS A 258 -1.39 7.34 -14.35
C LYS A 258 -2.03 7.80 -15.66
N ASN A 259 -3.00 7.05 -16.18
CA ASN A 259 -3.76 7.41 -17.40
C ASN A 259 -4.48 8.77 -17.31
N GLU A 260 -4.72 9.30 -16.10
CA GLU A 260 -5.25 10.65 -15.92
C GLU A 260 -4.23 11.73 -16.33
N ALA A 261 -2.93 11.46 -16.13
CA ALA A 261 -1.85 12.38 -16.47
C ALA A 261 -1.46 12.36 -17.96
N SER A 262 -2.00 11.42 -18.75
CA SER A 262 -1.90 11.45 -20.22
C SER A 262 -3.04 12.24 -20.87
N ARG A 263 -4.05 12.67 -20.10
CA ARG A 263 -5.11 13.59 -20.56
C ARG A 263 -4.78 15.05 -20.28
N VAL A 264 -3.55 15.46 -20.59
CA VAL A 264 -3.27 16.89 -20.87
C VAL A 264 -3.62 17.06 -22.35
N GLU A 265 -4.89 17.02 -22.76
CA GLU A 265 -5.91 18.02 -22.49
C GLU A 265 -7.25 17.34 -22.15
N ASN A 266 -7.86 17.66 -21.02
CA ASN A 266 -9.30 17.68 -20.87
C ASN A 266 -9.61 18.63 -19.71
N LEU A 267 -10.08 19.82 -20.09
CA LEU A 267 -10.64 20.84 -19.23
C LEU A 267 -11.38 20.19 -18.05
N GLY A 268 -10.99 20.55 -16.83
CA GLY A 268 -11.70 20.10 -15.63
C GLY A 268 -13.19 20.45 -15.70
N LYS A 269 -14.00 19.81 -14.85
CA LYS A 269 -15.47 20.00 -14.72
C LYS A 269 -15.97 21.46 -14.53
N MET A 270 -15.08 22.44 -14.50
CA MET A 270 -15.33 23.87 -14.28
C MET A 270 -14.54 24.77 -15.27
N GLY A 271 -14.08 24.25 -16.40
CA GLY A 271 -13.46 25.10 -17.44
C GLY A 271 -14.47 26.12 -17.98
N PRO A 272 -14.08 27.39 -18.22
CA PRO A 272 -14.97 28.35 -18.86
C PRO A 272 -15.35 27.83 -20.25
N LYS A 273 -16.62 27.99 -20.60
CA LYS A 273 -17.15 27.68 -21.93
C LYS A 273 -16.61 28.66 -22.96
#